data_AF-A0A9P9CIM2-F1
#
_entry.id   AF-A0A9P9CIM2-F1
#
_cell.length_a   1.000
_cell.length_b   1.000
_cell.length_c   1.000
_cell.angle_alpha   90.00
_cell.angle_beta   90.00
_cell.angle_gamma   90.00
#
_symmetry.space_group_name_H-M   'P 1'
#
loop_
_entity.id
_entity.type
_entity.pdbx_description
1 polymer ?
#
loop_
_entity_poly.entity_id
_entity_poly.type
_entity_poly.pdbx_seq_one_letter_code
_entity_poly.pdbx_strand_id
1 'polypeptide(L)'
;TSQSALFLEALCAQTDALVALERLTSRSNALDTFQRAMLDNVSIDFLNVRCTKVLEFLQHPLFEVIDGGSLLAKAIRVLASPRTLLTAYQTALSNSSLGKDAQIALAWLMIQCLAAPECASEERDLAQAVCDDLQKSTHHELRARATAIERSLQQSLTTCGNGMASQAGGRHDNDFTDFKEIAILPTAEEVICAKPPHLLTALALTDVPKDTRPSTTLDNQFRLLREDMLYELREDLQKHAQVKGKGGRRKGGRGFEIEGLRLYGVSGTSGEKGRR
;
A
#
# COMPACT_ATOMS: atom_id res chain seq x y z
N THR A 1 -17.23 30.16 12.61
CA THR A 1 -16.97 28.98 11.76
C THR A 1 -17.68 29.19 10.43
N SER A 2 -16.99 29.05 9.29
CA SER A 2 -17.66 29.19 7.98
C SER A 2 -18.65 28.05 7.76
N GLN A 3 -19.70 28.26 6.96
CA GLN A 3 -20.70 27.22 6.66
C GLN A 3 -20.04 25.99 6.02
N SER A 4 -19.02 26.20 5.19
CA SER A 4 -18.14 25.18 4.62
C SER A 4 -17.46 24.32 5.68
N ALA A 5 -16.93 24.96 6.73
CA ALA A 5 -16.24 24.27 7.81
C ALA A 5 -17.19 23.35 8.60
N LEU A 6 -18.41 23.81 8.90
CA LEU A 6 -19.44 23.03 9.58
C LEU A 6 -19.94 21.86 8.73
N PHE A 7 -20.06 22.04 7.41
CA PHE A 7 -20.42 20.97 6.49
C PHE A 7 -19.40 19.82 6.53
N LEU A 8 -18.10 20.13 6.48
CA LEU A 8 -17.04 19.11 6.55
C LEU A 8 -17.00 18.40 7.90
N GLU A 9 -17.21 19.13 9.01
CA GLU A 9 -17.34 18.52 10.34
C GLU A 9 -18.53 17.57 10.42
N ALA A 10 -19.68 18.00 9.90
CA ALA A 10 -20.89 17.18 9.90
C ALA A 10 -20.74 15.92 9.01
N LEU A 11 -19.95 16.00 7.94
CA LEU A 11 -19.60 14.85 7.10
C LEU A 11 -18.75 13.84 7.88
N CYS A 12 -17.67 14.28 8.53
CA CYS A 12 -16.80 13.41 9.32
C CYS A 12 -17.48 12.85 10.58
N ALA A 13 -18.52 13.51 11.10
CA ALA A 13 -19.24 13.11 12.32
C ALA A 13 -20.38 12.10 12.08
N GLN A 14 -20.65 11.69 10.83
CA GLN A 14 -21.70 10.71 10.54
C GLN A 14 -21.37 9.35 11.15
N THR A 15 -22.34 8.72 11.79
CA THR A 15 -22.20 7.38 12.40
C THR A 15 -22.08 6.27 11.35
N ASP A 16 -22.76 6.43 10.22
CA ASP A 16 -22.69 5.52 9.07
C ASP A 16 -21.94 6.19 7.92
N ALA A 17 -20.65 5.88 7.82
CA ALA A 17 -19.75 6.46 6.83
C ALA A 17 -20.14 6.10 5.38
N LEU A 18 -20.72 4.92 5.17
CA LEU A 18 -21.13 4.43 3.86
C LEU A 18 -22.33 5.22 3.36
N VAL A 19 -23.38 5.33 4.18
CA VAL A 19 -24.56 6.14 3.85
C VAL A 19 -24.18 7.60 3.63
N ALA A 20 -23.20 8.11 4.37
CA ALA A 20 -22.68 9.46 4.16
C ALA A 20 -22.02 9.63 2.79
N LEU A 21 -21.15 8.69 2.38
CA LEU A 21 -20.50 8.72 1.07
C LEU A 21 -21.49 8.51 -0.09
N GLU A 22 -22.46 7.62 0.08
CA GLU A 22 -23.52 7.40 -0.91
C GLU A 22 -24.37 8.68 -1.08
N ARG A 23 -24.74 9.35 0.01
CA ARG A 23 -25.45 10.63 -0.05
C ARG A 23 -24.63 11.75 -0.69
N LEU A 24 -23.31 11.72 -0.49
CA LEU A 24 -22.39 12.67 -1.08
C LEU A 24 -22.30 12.49 -2.61
N THR A 25 -22.30 11.25 -3.08
CA THR A 25 -22.09 10.90 -4.49
C THR A 25 -23.38 10.76 -5.31
N SER A 26 -24.51 10.43 -4.68
CA SER A 26 -25.82 10.27 -5.34
C SER A 26 -26.49 11.61 -5.68
N ARG A 27 -26.18 12.68 -4.96
CA ARG A 27 -26.74 14.00 -5.19
C ARG A 27 -25.80 14.83 -6.06
N SER A 28 -26.28 15.27 -7.22
CA SER A 28 -25.50 16.09 -8.18
C SER A 28 -24.82 17.30 -7.52
N ASN A 29 -25.54 18.01 -6.65
CA ASN A 29 -25.05 19.24 -6.05
C ASN A 29 -24.14 18.99 -4.84
N ALA A 30 -24.16 17.79 -4.25
CA ALA A 30 -23.42 17.51 -3.02
C ALA A 30 -21.91 17.41 -3.26
N LEU A 31 -21.50 16.84 -4.40
CA LEU A 31 -20.10 16.83 -4.81
C LEU A 31 -19.56 18.24 -5.07
N ASP A 32 -20.33 19.09 -5.75
CA ASP A 32 -19.95 20.49 -5.98
C ASP A 32 -19.84 21.27 -4.66
N THR A 33 -20.78 21.08 -3.74
CA THR A 33 -20.73 21.70 -2.41
C THR A 33 -19.53 21.20 -1.61
N PHE A 34 -19.21 19.92 -1.69
CA PHE A 34 -18.06 19.34 -1.04
C PHE A 34 -16.74 19.90 -1.59
N GLN A 35 -16.61 19.97 -2.91
CA GLN A 35 -15.48 20.60 -3.56
C GLN A 35 -15.30 22.05 -3.10
N ARG A 36 -16.37 22.85 -3.17
CA ARG A 36 -16.32 24.25 -2.73
C ARG A 36 -15.95 24.37 -1.25
N ALA A 37 -16.48 23.50 -0.40
CA ALA A 37 -16.15 23.51 1.02
C ALA A 37 -14.68 23.18 1.29
N MET A 38 -14.09 22.27 0.51
CA MET A 38 -12.67 21.92 0.59
C MET A 38 -11.74 23.02 0.06
N LEU A 39 -12.25 23.90 -0.80
CA LEU A 39 -11.51 25.02 -1.39
C LEU A 39 -11.75 26.36 -0.69
N ASP A 40 -12.74 26.44 0.22
CA ASP A 40 -13.12 27.66 0.95
C ASP A 40 -11.95 28.26 1.73
N ASN A 41 -11.09 27.39 2.29
CA ASN A 41 -9.92 27.79 3.04
C ASN A 41 -8.81 26.77 2.83
N VAL A 42 -7.70 27.18 2.21
CA VAL A 42 -6.55 26.30 1.94
C VAL A 42 -5.31 26.72 2.75
N SER A 43 -5.53 27.28 3.94
CA SER A 43 -4.48 27.61 4.90
C SER A 43 -3.77 26.37 5.45
N ILE A 44 -2.55 26.53 5.95
CA ILE A 44 -1.76 25.44 6.55
C ILE A 44 -2.51 24.78 7.71
N ASP A 45 -3.18 25.56 8.57
CA ASP A 45 -3.98 25.03 9.68
C ASP A 45 -5.16 24.18 9.18
N PHE A 46 -5.81 24.62 8.10
CA PHE A 46 -6.88 23.84 7.48
C PHE A 46 -6.33 22.53 6.89
N LEU A 47 -5.22 22.58 6.15
CA LEU A 47 -4.59 21.40 5.55
C LEU A 47 -4.20 20.39 6.62
N ASN A 48 -3.57 20.85 7.71
CA ASN A 48 -3.06 19.99 8.77
C ASN A 48 -4.16 19.37 9.64
N VAL A 49 -5.25 20.09 9.89
CA VAL A 49 -6.28 19.64 10.83
C VAL A 49 -7.54 19.16 10.12
N ARG A 50 -8.15 20.01 9.28
CA ARG A 50 -9.49 19.75 8.75
C ARG A 50 -9.43 18.87 7.50
N CYS A 51 -8.54 19.19 6.58
CA CYS A 51 -8.36 18.40 5.36
C CYS A 51 -7.90 16.98 5.71
N THR A 52 -6.94 16.84 6.64
CA THR A 52 -6.51 15.53 7.17
C THR A 52 -7.68 14.70 7.68
N LYS A 53 -8.57 15.26 8.52
CA LYS A 53 -9.74 14.52 9.03
C LYS A 53 -10.71 14.08 7.94
N VAL A 54 -10.87 14.87 6.87
CA VAL A 54 -11.70 14.49 5.72
C VAL A 54 -11.05 13.34 4.95
N LEU A 55 -9.74 13.41 4.72
CA LEU A 55 -9.00 12.35 4.05
C LEU A 55 -8.94 11.05 4.89
N GLU A 56 -8.86 11.15 6.21
CA GLU A 56 -8.97 10.02 7.13
C GLU A 56 -10.36 9.37 7.07
N PHE A 57 -11.42 10.19 6.99
CA PHE A 57 -12.78 9.67 6.78
C PHE A 57 -12.89 8.89 5.45
N LEU A 58 -12.26 9.39 4.38
CA LEU A 58 -12.26 8.72 3.07
C LEU A 58 -11.38 7.46 3.02
N GLN A 59 -10.50 7.25 3.98
CA GLN A 59 -9.70 6.03 4.12
C GLN A 59 -10.49 4.85 4.71
N HIS A 60 -11.80 5.00 4.94
CA HIS A 60 -12.61 3.94 5.53
C HIS A 60 -12.59 2.67 4.65
N PRO A 61 -12.25 1.48 5.19
CA PRO A 61 -11.97 0.28 4.41
C PRO A 61 -13.15 -0.22 3.59
N LEU A 62 -14.38 0.07 4.04
CA LEU A 62 -15.59 -0.32 3.29
C LEU A 62 -15.72 0.40 1.94
N PHE A 63 -15.08 1.56 1.77
CA PHE A 63 -15.22 2.35 0.54
C PHE A 63 -14.48 1.75 -0.65
N GLU A 64 -13.45 0.93 -0.42
CA GLU A 64 -12.73 0.23 -1.49
C GLU A 64 -13.46 -1.05 -1.95
N VAL A 65 -14.29 -1.64 -1.08
CA VAL A 65 -14.98 -2.91 -1.35
C VAL A 65 -16.28 -2.69 -2.15
N ILE A 66 -16.97 -1.59 -1.91
CA ILE A 66 -18.31 -1.35 -2.47
C ILE A 66 -18.22 -0.78 -3.88
N ASP A 67 -18.92 -1.42 -4.81
CA ASP A 67 -18.94 -1.06 -6.24
C ASP A 67 -17.54 -0.91 -6.85
N GLY A 68 -16.60 -1.74 -6.38
CA GLY A 68 -15.19 -1.69 -6.80
C GLY A 68 -14.49 -0.37 -6.49
N GLY A 69 -14.94 0.38 -5.49
CA GLY A 69 -14.37 1.67 -5.12
C GLY A 69 -14.84 2.85 -5.99
N SER A 70 -15.87 2.68 -6.83
CA SER A 70 -16.33 3.72 -7.76
C SER A 70 -16.76 5.00 -7.05
N LEU A 71 -17.40 4.89 -5.89
CA LEU A 71 -17.89 6.03 -5.09
C LEU A 71 -16.73 6.82 -4.50
N LEU A 72 -15.72 6.10 -3.98
CA LEU A 72 -14.50 6.70 -3.47
C LEU A 72 -13.74 7.41 -4.60
N ALA A 73 -13.58 6.76 -5.75
CA ALA A 73 -12.93 7.33 -6.92
C ALA A 73 -13.60 8.63 -7.38
N LYS A 74 -14.93 8.71 -7.38
CA LYS A 74 -15.68 9.95 -7.68
C LYS A 74 -15.36 11.06 -6.67
N ALA A 75 -15.38 10.76 -5.38
CA ALA A 75 -15.07 11.76 -4.34
C ALA A 75 -13.62 12.26 -4.44
N ILE A 76 -12.66 11.36 -4.69
CA ILE A 76 -11.24 11.69 -4.86
C ILE A 76 -11.03 12.54 -6.12
N ARG A 77 -11.72 12.23 -7.23
CA ARG A 77 -11.63 13.01 -8.46
C ARG A 77 -12.07 14.46 -8.26
N VAL A 78 -13.12 14.66 -7.47
CA VAL A 78 -13.65 15.97 -7.08
C VAL A 78 -12.72 16.73 -6.13
N LEU A 79 -11.85 16.04 -5.39
CA LEU A 79 -10.81 16.66 -4.57
C LEU A 79 -9.56 17.02 -5.37
N ALA A 80 -9.15 16.14 -6.29
CA ALA A 80 -7.95 16.33 -7.11
C ALA A 80 -8.14 17.46 -8.16
N SER A 81 -9.38 17.70 -8.59
CA SER A 81 -9.75 18.82 -9.45
C SER A 81 -10.69 19.74 -8.67
N PRO A 82 -10.48 21.06 -8.56
CA PRO A 82 -9.45 21.90 -9.17
C PRO A 82 -8.11 21.91 -8.41
N ARG A 83 -7.05 22.26 -9.14
CA ARG A 83 -5.63 22.20 -8.75
C ARG A 83 -5.26 23.00 -7.50
N THR A 84 -6.11 23.94 -7.08
CA THR A 84 -5.85 24.85 -5.96
C THR A 84 -5.47 24.11 -4.68
N LEU A 85 -6.16 23.01 -4.38
CA LEU A 85 -5.85 22.19 -3.20
C LEU A 85 -4.47 21.52 -3.32
N LEU A 86 -4.18 20.93 -4.48
CA LEU A 86 -2.90 20.27 -4.75
C LEU A 86 -1.73 21.25 -4.72
N THR A 87 -1.88 22.45 -5.29
CA THR A 87 -0.85 23.50 -5.25
C THR A 87 -0.60 24.01 -3.83
N ALA A 88 -1.63 24.04 -2.99
CA ALA A 88 -1.45 24.43 -1.59
C ALA A 88 -0.71 23.34 -0.79
N TYR A 89 -1.00 22.06 -1.06
CA TYR A 89 -0.21 20.97 -0.49
C TYR A 89 1.24 21.00 -0.96
N GLN A 90 1.49 21.27 -2.25
CA GLN A 90 2.84 21.38 -2.80
C GLN A 90 3.65 22.50 -2.14
N THR A 91 3.04 23.68 -1.97
CA THR A 91 3.69 24.82 -1.30
C THR A 91 3.91 24.56 0.18
N ALA A 92 2.96 23.92 0.88
CA ALA A 92 3.12 23.53 2.28
C ALA A 92 4.21 22.47 2.48
N LEU A 93 4.34 21.51 1.55
CA LEU A 93 5.40 20.51 1.54
C LEU A 93 6.77 21.15 1.33
N SER A 94 6.91 22.02 0.33
CA SER A 94 8.18 22.72 0.05
C SER A 94 8.64 23.62 1.20
N ASN A 95 7.69 24.16 1.98
CA ASN A 95 7.97 24.97 3.16
C ASN A 95 8.14 24.13 4.45
N SER A 96 8.06 22.80 4.36
CA SER A 96 8.09 21.88 5.52
C SER A 96 7.09 22.24 6.63
N SER A 97 5.94 22.82 6.26
CA SER A 97 4.89 23.25 7.20
C SER A 97 3.78 22.21 7.38
N LEU A 98 3.86 21.10 6.66
CA LEU A 98 2.91 20.00 6.71
C LEU A 98 3.26 19.04 7.85
N GLY A 99 2.31 18.83 8.76
CA GLY A 99 2.45 17.89 9.88
C GLY A 99 2.46 16.43 9.42
N LYS A 100 2.92 15.54 10.30
CA LYS A 100 3.04 14.10 10.00
C LYS A 100 1.74 13.48 9.46
N ASP A 101 0.62 13.70 10.15
CA ASP A 101 -0.65 13.07 9.75
C ASP A 101 -1.16 13.61 8.41
N ALA A 102 -0.95 14.89 8.16
CA ALA A 102 -1.27 15.53 6.89
C ALA A 102 -0.38 15.01 5.74
N GLN A 103 0.90 14.73 5.99
CA GLN A 103 1.78 14.07 5.03
C GLN A 103 1.31 12.64 4.72
N ILE A 104 0.89 11.87 5.74
CA ILE A 104 0.33 10.52 5.55
C ILE A 104 -0.95 10.57 4.72
N ALA A 105 -1.86 11.49 5.05
CA ALA A 105 -3.13 11.68 4.35
C ALA A 105 -2.90 12.12 2.89
N LEU A 106 -1.96 13.04 2.66
CA LEU A 106 -1.56 13.46 1.31
C LEU A 106 -0.96 12.29 0.52
N ALA A 107 -0.09 11.50 1.14
CA ALA A 107 0.51 10.32 0.50
C ALA A 107 -0.57 9.32 0.06
N TRP A 108 -1.57 9.06 0.91
CA TRP A 108 -2.71 8.23 0.54
C TRP A 108 -3.50 8.82 -0.63
N LEU A 109 -3.80 10.13 -0.60
CA LEU A 109 -4.51 10.79 -1.69
C LEU A 109 -3.75 10.64 -3.03
N MET A 110 -2.42 10.80 -3.02
CA MET A 110 -1.59 10.63 -4.22
C MET A 110 -1.64 9.21 -4.77
N ILE A 111 -1.59 8.19 -3.90
CA ILE A 111 -1.73 6.78 -4.33
C ILE A 111 -3.07 6.56 -5.04
N GLN A 112 -4.15 7.12 -4.50
CA GLN A 112 -5.48 6.98 -5.10
C GLN A 112 -5.59 7.73 -6.43
N CYS A 113 -4.99 8.92 -6.55
CA CYS A 113 -4.92 9.66 -7.82
C CYS A 113 -4.11 8.89 -8.88
N LEU A 114 -3.04 8.19 -8.48
CA LEU A 114 -2.22 7.38 -9.39
C LEU A 114 -2.92 6.08 -9.83
N ALA A 115 -3.76 5.51 -8.97
CA ALA A 115 -4.58 4.35 -9.29
C ALA A 115 -5.71 4.66 -10.28
N ALA A 116 -6.09 5.94 -10.43
CA ALA A 116 -7.13 6.34 -11.37
C ALA A 116 -6.62 6.28 -12.82
N PRO A 117 -7.43 5.79 -13.78
CA PRO A 117 -7.03 5.68 -15.19
C PRO A 117 -6.78 7.05 -15.84
N GLU A 118 -7.42 8.11 -15.33
CA GLU A 118 -7.29 9.49 -15.80
C GLU A 118 -6.34 10.32 -14.92
N CYS A 119 -5.22 9.73 -14.50
CA CYS A 119 -4.20 10.49 -13.77
C CYS A 119 -3.56 11.55 -14.67
N ALA A 120 -3.69 12.84 -14.34
CA ALA A 120 -3.02 13.90 -15.08
C ALA A 120 -1.54 14.00 -14.68
N SER A 121 -0.74 14.68 -15.51
CA SER A 121 0.72 14.75 -15.32
C SER A 121 1.08 15.44 -14.01
N GLU A 122 0.30 16.42 -13.58
CA GLU A 122 0.58 17.23 -12.39
C GLU A 122 0.34 16.48 -11.09
N GLU A 123 -0.67 15.60 -11.04
CA GLU A 123 -0.87 14.68 -9.94
C GLU A 123 0.33 13.72 -9.82
N ARG A 124 0.93 13.30 -10.94
CA ARG A 124 2.16 12.50 -10.93
C ARG A 124 3.36 13.30 -10.44
N ASP A 125 3.53 14.53 -10.92
CA ASP A 125 4.64 15.41 -10.51
C ASP A 125 4.58 15.71 -9.01
N LEU A 126 3.38 15.97 -8.48
CA LEU A 126 3.17 16.16 -7.05
C LEU A 126 3.43 14.86 -6.28
N ALA A 127 2.96 13.71 -6.77
CA ALA A 127 3.22 12.43 -6.14
C ALA A 127 4.73 12.14 -6.06
N GLN A 128 5.50 12.45 -7.11
CA GLN A 128 6.96 12.33 -7.10
C GLN A 128 7.59 13.25 -6.05
N ALA A 129 7.18 14.52 -5.99
CA ALA A 129 7.69 15.47 -4.99
C ALA A 129 7.39 15.01 -3.54
N VAL A 130 6.18 14.47 -3.31
CA VAL A 130 5.79 13.88 -2.02
C VAL A 130 6.64 12.66 -1.69
N CYS A 131 6.90 11.79 -2.66
CA CYS A 131 7.76 10.63 -2.49
C CYS A 131 9.18 11.03 -2.05
N ASP A 132 9.80 11.98 -2.77
CA ASP A 132 11.17 12.44 -2.51
C ASP A 132 11.33 13.08 -1.12
N ASP A 133 10.30 13.75 -0.63
CA ASP A 133 10.29 14.35 0.71
C ASP A 133 10.13 13.27 1.80
N LEU A 134 9.15 12.38 1.64
CA LEU A 134 8.86 11.32 2.60
C LEU A 134 10.01 10.32 2.77
N GLN A 135 10.78 10.04 1.71
CA GLN A 135 11.96 9.17 1.77
C GLN A 135 13.05 9.73 2.72
N LYS A 136 13.17 11.06 2.82
CA LYS A 136 14.14 11.74 3.69
C LYS A 136 13.71 11.73 5.15
N SER A 137 12.48 11.33 5.45
CA SER A 137 11.94 11.34 6.81
C SER A 137 12.57 10.27 7.71
N THR A 138 12.78 10.64 8.97
CA THR A 138 13.24 9.73 10.02
C THR A 138 12.16 8.73 10.44
N HIS A 139 10.88 9.03 10.18
CA HIS A 139 9.76 8.16 10.54
C HIS A 139 9.57 7.01 9.55
N HIS A 140 9.55 5.79 10.08
CA HIS A 140 9.37 4.58 9.28
C HIS A 140 8.04 4.57 8.49
N GLU A 141 6.95 5.04 9.09
CA GLU A 141 5.63 5.09 8.45
C GLU A 141 5.62 5.96 7.19
N LEU A 142 6.30 7.11 7.23
CA LEU A 142 6.40 8.02 6.09
C LEU A 142 7.23 7.40 4.96
N ARG A 143 8.33 6.72 5.28
CA ARG A 143 9.13 5.98 4.28
C ARG A 143 8.34 4.84 3.65
N ALA A 144 7.54 4.10 4.42
CA ALA A 144 6.68 3.04 3.90
C ALA A 144 5.59 3.58 2.95
N ARG A 145 5.11 4.82 3.17
CA ARG A 145 4.20 5.49 2.23
C ARG A 145 4.92 5.95 0.97
N ALA A 146 6.16 6.43 1.08
CA ALA A 146 6.98 6.81 -0.07
C ALA A 146 7.21 5.62 -1.02
N THR A 147 7.58 4.45 -0.49
CA THR A 147 7.76 3.25 -1.33
C THR A 147 6.46 2.80 -2.01
N ALA A 148 5.30 3.02 -1.38
CA ALA A 148 4.01 2.76 -1.99
C ALA A 148 3.67 3.74 -3.13
N ILE A 149 4.02 5.03 -2.99
CA ILE A 149 3.87 6.03 -4.07
C ILE A 149 4.79 5.68 -5.23
N GLU A 150 6.07 5.41 -4.97
CA GLU A 150 7.06 5.04 -5.97
C GLU A 150 6.59 3.84 -6.81
N ARG A 151 6.06 2.81 -6.14
CA ARG A 151 5.47 1.65 -6.81
C ARG A 151 4.27 2.02 -7.68
N SER A 152 3.39 2.88 -7.18
CA SER A 152 2.20 3.33 -7.92
C SER A 152 2.58 4.15 -9.16
N LEU A 153 3.64 4.95 -9.08
CA LEU A 153 4.21 5.67 -10.22
C LEU A 153 4.75 4.72 -11.29
N GLN A 154 5.51 3.69 -10.89
CA GLN A 154 6.04 2.66 -11.79
C GLN A 154 4.90 1.87 -12.48
N GLN A 155 3.84 1.56 -11.75
CA GLN A 155 2.63 0.91 -12.29
C GLN A 155 1.85 1.82 -13.25
N SER A 156 1.75 3.12 -12.96
CA SER A 156 1.10 4.08 -13.86
C SER A 156 1.85 4.21 -15.20
N LEU A 157 3.18 4.21 -15.17
CA LEU A 157 4.04 4.28 -16.37
C LEU A 157 3.92 3.05 -17.28
N THR A 158 3.67 1.88 -16.69
CA THR A 158 3.49 0.61 -17.42
C THR A 158 2.07 0.45 -17.97
N THR A 159 1.06 1.00 -17.28
CA THR A 159 -0.36 0.97 -17.71
C THR A 159 -0.67 1.86 -18.91
N CYS A 160 0.26 2.75 -19.31
CA CYS A 160 0.17 3.52 -20.56
C CYS A 160 0.34 2.65 -21.83
N GLY A 161 0.66 1.37 -21.69
CA GLY A 161 0.69 0.39 -22.77
C GLY A 161 -0.29 -0.76 -22.50
N ASN A 162 -1.43 -0.72 -23.20
CA ASN A 162 -2.47 -1.75 -23.27
C ASN A 162 -3.39 -1.90 -22.05
N GLY A 163 -4.65 -1.49 -22.26
CA GLY A 163 -5.76 -1.86 -21.40
C GLY A 163 -6.00 -3.38 -21.37
N MET A 164 -6.57 -3.83 -20.26
CA MET A 164 -7.13 -5.17 -20.02
C MET A 164 -6.12 -6.31 -19.79
N ALA A 165 -5.04 -6.04 -19.05
CA ALA A 165 -4.40 -7.08 -18.25
C ALA A 165 -3.94 -6.45 -16.93
N SER A 166 -4.52 -6.86 -15.80
CA SER A 166 -3.84 -6.69 -14.50
C SER A 166 -2.43 -7.24 -14.71
N GLN A 167 -1.39 -6.41 -14.65
CA GLN A 167 -0.03 -6.85 -14.99
C GLN A 167 0.54 -7.63 -13.80
N ALA A 168 1.31 -8.70 -14.08
CA ALA A 168 2.01 -9.42 -13.03
C ALA A 168 3.07 -8.52 -12.36
N GLY A 169 3.23 -8.61 -11.03
CA GLY A 169 4.23 -7.86 -10.26
C GLY A 169 3.68 -6.83 -9.27
N GLY A 170 4.54 -6.39 -8.32
CA GLY A 170 4.28 -5.29 -7.40
C GLY A 170 3.60 -5.64 -6.06
N ARG A 171 3.42 -6.92 -5.73
CA ARG A 171 2.85 -7.33 -4.43
C ARG A 171 3.84 -7.16 -3.28
N HIS A 172 5.13 -7.41 -3.53
CA HIS A 172 6.24 -7.34 -2.58
C HIS A 172 7.55 -7.02 -3.32
N ASP A 173 8.63 -6.80 -2.58
CA ASP A 173 9.99 -6.54 -3.09
C ASP A 173 10.52 -7.59 -4.10
N ASN A 174 10.03 -8.83 -4.02
CA ASN A 174 10.41 -9.93 -4.92
C ASN A 174 9.29 -10.34 -5.91
N ASP A 175 8.37 -9.43 -6.22
CA ASP A 175 7.29 -9.67 -7.19
C ASP A 175 7.52 -8.85 -8.47
N PHE A 176 8.42 -9.32 -9.33
CA PHE A 176 8.72 -8.66 -10.61
C PHE A 176 7.72 -9.05 -11.69
N THR A 177 7.61 -8.24 -12.73
CA THR A 177 6.74 -8.53 -13.88
C THR A 177 7.29 -9.67 -14.72
N ASP A 178 8.60 -9.71 -15.00
CA ASP A 178 9.25 -10.89 -15.56
C ASP A 178 9.54 -11.88 -14.44
N PHE A 179 8.92 -13.06 -14.51
CA PHE A 179 9.10 -14.12 -13.51
C PHE A 179 10.54 -14.62 -13.42
N LYS A 180 11.36 -14.41 -14.46
CA LYS A 180 12.78 -14.78 -14.46
C LYS A 180 13.63 -13.93 -13.53
N GLU A 181 13.15 -12.73 -13.18
CA GLU A 181 13.82 -11.81 -12.27
C GLU A 181 13.49 -12.13 -10.80
N ILE A 182 12.47 -12.96 -10.55
CA ILE A 182 12.07 -13.35 -9.20
C ILE A 182 13.14 -14.26 -8.60
N ALA A 183 13.70 -13.84 -7.46
CA ALA A 183 14.68 -14.62 -6.74
C ALA A 183 14.05 -15.91 -6.20
N ILE A 184 14.77 -17.04 -6.33
CA ILE A 184 14.29 -18.36 -5.87
C ILE A 184 13.98 -18.33 -4.37
N LEU A 185 14.90 -17.78 -3.56
CA LEU A 185 14.69 -17.65 -2.12
C LEU A 185 13.66 -16.55 -1.83
N PRO A 186 12.66 -16.81 -0.98
CA PRO A 186 11.67 -15.81 -0.63
C PRO A 186 12.25 -14.73 0.28
N THR A 187 11.75 -13.50 0.13
CA THR A 187 12.11 -12.37 0.98
C THR A 187 11.21 -12.28 2.21
N ALA A 188 11.62 -11.49 3.21
CA ALA A 188 10.79 -11.29 4.40
C ALA A 188 9.45 -10.61 4.07
N GLU A 189 9.45 -9.62 3.17
CA GLU A 189 8.22 -8.93 2.74
C GLU A 189 7.27 -9.86 1.99
N GLU A 190 7.80 -10.79 1.19
CA GLU A 190 7.03 -11.80 0.47
C GLU A 190 6.37 -12.80 1.42
N VAL A 191 7.08 -13.25 2.46
CA VAL A 191 6.53 -14.19 3.46
C VAL A 191 5.38 -13.55 4.24
N ILE A 192 5.43 -12.25 4.54
CA ILE A 192 4.36 -11.53 5.26
C ILE A 192 3.27 -10.95 4.35
N CYS A 193 3.46 -10.97 3.03
CA CYS A 193 2.49 -10.40 2.09
C CYS A 193 1.17 -11.19 2.10
N ALA A 194 0.07 -10.50 2.36
CA ALA A 194 -1.28 -11.09 2.39
C ALA A 194 -2.06 -10.90 1.07
N LYS A 195 -1.50 -10.20 0.07
CA LYS A 195 -2.16 -9.98 -1.22
C LYS A 195 -2.21 -11.30 -2.01
N PRO A 196 -3.31 -11.63 -2.72
CA PRO A 196 -3.40 -12.85 -3.51
C PRO A 196 -2.41 -12.85 -4.69
N PRO A 197 -1.87 -14.01 -5.10
CA PRO A 197 -1.00 -14.11 -6.26
C PRO A 197 -1.75 -13.83 -7.56
N HIS A 198 -1.05 -13.22 -8.51
CA HIS A 198 -1.56 -13.12 -9.87
C HIS A 198 -1.39 -14.49 -10.52
N LEU A 199 -2.48 -15.25 -10.56
CA LEU A 199 -2.59 -16.53 -11.25
C LEU A 199 -3.71 -16.49 -12.28
N LEU A 200 -3.42 -16.92 -13.49
CA LEU A 200 -4.41 -17.13 -14.54
C LEU A 200 -5.08 -18.50 -14.37
N THR A 201 -6.38 -18.55 -14.59
CA THR A 201 -7.11 -19.82 -14.67
C THR A 201 -6.75 -20.57 -15.95
N ALA A 202 -6.99 -21.88 -15.98
CA ALA A 202 -6.78 -22.69 -17.18
C ALA A 202 -7.57 -22.16 -18.39
N LEU A 203 -8.76 -21.62 -18.16
CA LEU A 203 -9.61 -21.01 -19.19
C LEU A 203 -9.04 -19.66 -19.67
N ALA A 204 -8.56 -18.81 -18.76
CA ALA A 204 -7.92 -17.55 -19.13
C ALA A 204 -6.62 -17.78 -19.94
N LEU A 205 -5.87 -18.84 -19.65
CA LEU A 205 -4.68 -19.23 -20.42
C LEU A 205 -5.00 -19.68 -21.86
N THR A 206 -6.19 -20.24 -22.11
CA THR A 206 -6.59 -20.61 -23.47
C THR A 206 -6.88 -19.42 -24.37
N ASP A 207 -7.26 -18.29 -23.78
CA ASP A 207 -7.55 -17.03 -24.48
C ASP A 207 -6.27 -16.25 -24.82
N VAL A 208 -5.13 -16.60 -24.22
CA VAL A 208 -3.83 -16.00 -24.55
C VAL A 208 -3.40 -16.35 -25.98
N PRO A 209 -2.91 -15.38 -26.78
CA PRO A 209 -2.37 -15.63 -28.12
C PRO A 209 -1.38 -16.78 -28.15
N LYS A 210 -1.45 -17.64 -29.18
CA LYS A 210 -0.64 -18.86 -29.27
C LYS A 210 0.86 -18.61 -29.17
N ASP A 211 1.34 -17.48 -29.69
CA ASP A 211 2.76 -17.13 -29.72
C ASP A 211 3.31 -16.78 -28.32
N THR A 212 2.50 -16.16 -27.46
CA THR A 212 2.91 -15.78 -26.10
C THR A 212 2.50 -16.80 -25.04
N ARG A 213 1.54 -17.69 -25.36
CA ARG A 213 0.99 -18.70 -24.47
C ARG A 213 2.03 -19.56 -23.75
N PRO A 214 3.13 -20.05 -24.37
CA PRO A 214 4.14 -20.82 -23.65
C PRO A 214 4.80 -20.01 -22.53
N SER A 215 5.17 -18.75 -22.82
CA SER A 215 5.80 -17.87 -21.83
C SER A 215 4.84 -17.54 -20.68
N THR A 216 3.60 -17.21 -21.00
CA THR A 216 2.56 -16.93 -19.99
C THR A 216 2.21 -18.16 -19.16
N THR A 217 2.23 -19.36 -19.76
CA THR A 217 2.01 -20.60 -19.03
C THR A 217 3.14 -20.87 -18.06
N LEU A 218 4.40 -20.66 -18.47
CA LEU A 218 5.57 -20.82 -17.60
C LEU A 218 5.55 -19.84 -16.43
N ASP A 219 5.24 -18.57 -16.69
CA ASP A 219 5.06 -17.54 -15.65
C ASP A 219 4.00 -17.97 -14.63
N ASN A 220 2.81 -18.37 -15.11
CA ASN A 220 1.72 -18.82 -14.26
C ASN A 220 2.09 -20.06 -13.41
N GLN A 221 2.79 -21.03 -14.01
CA GLN A 221 3.25 -22.23 -13.29
C GLN A 221 4.32 -21.92 -12.25
N PHE A 222 5.25 -21.03 -12.56
CA PHE A 222 6.28 -20.59 -11.61
C PHE A 222 5.63 -19.93 -10.38
N ARG A 223 4.69 -19.01 -10.61
CA ARG A 223 3.98 -18.32 -9.52
C ARG A 223 3.10 -19.25 -8.69
N LEU A 224 2.50 -20.26 -9.32
CA LEU A 224 1.72 -21.29 -8.63
C LEU A 224 2.60 -22.10 -7.67
N LEU A 225 3.70 -22.68 -8.18
CA LEU A 225 4.65 -23.44 -7.37
C LEU A 225 5.27 -22.61 -6.23
N ARG A 226 5.46 -21.32 -6.50
CA ARG A 226 5.98 -20.38 -5.50
C ARG A 226 4.99 -20.13 -4.38
N GLU A 227 3.70 -19.94 -4.69
CA GLU A 227 2.67 -19.78 -3.66
C GLU A 227 2.51 -21.06 -2.82
N ASP A 228 2.59 -22.25 -3.44
CA ASP A 228 2.58 -23.53 -2.72
C ASP A 228 3.75 -23.60 -1.70
N MET A 229 4.97 -23.25 -2.13
CA MET A 229 6.15 -23.19 -1.26
C MET A 229 6.00 -22.15 -0.14
N LEU A 230 5.48 -20.96 -0.45
CA LEU A 230 5.25 -19.90 0.54
C LEU A 230 4.18 -20.28 1.55
N TYR A 231 3.14 -20.99 1.13
CA TYR A 231 2.10 -21.47 2.01
C TYR A 231 2.67 -22.42 3.08
N GLU A 232 3.45 -23.43 2.66
CA GLU A 232 4.12 -24.36 3.59
C GLU A 232 5.05 -23.61 4.55
N LEU A 233 5.85 -22.67 4.03
CA LEU A 233 6.78 -21.89 4.85
C LEU A 233 6.05 -21.03 5.89
N ARG A 234 4.95 -20.36 5.50
CA ARG A 234 4.12 -19.55 6.42
C ARG A 234 3.48 -20.43 7.48
N GLU A 235 2.98 -21.61 7.11
CA GLU A 235 2.37 -22.55 8.05
C GLU A 235 3.40 -23.00 9.11
N ASP A 236 4.61 -23.34 8.69
CA ASP A 236 5.68 -23.77 9.60
C ASP A 236 6.21 -22.63 10.47
N LEU A 237 6.33 -21.43 9.94
CA LEU A 237 6.67 -20.23 10.73
C LEU A 237 5.59 -19.93 11.77
N GLN A 238 4.30 -20.07 11.43
CA GLN A 238 3.20 -19.90 12.38
C GLN A 238 3.25 -20.97 13.48
N LYS A 239 3.48 -22.24 13.15
CA LYS A 239 3.67 -23.32 14.13
C LYS A 239 4.79 -22.97 15.11
N HIS A 240 5.93 -22.47 14.62
CA HIS A 240 7.07 -22.10 15.47
C HIS A 240 6.84 -20.80 16.27
N ALA A 241 6.14 -19.82 15.71
CA ALA A 241 5.84 -18.55 16.38
C ALA A 241 4.80 -18.72 17.50
N GLN A 242 3.77 -19.54 17.28
CA GLN A 242 2.72 -19.82 18.28
C GLN A 242 3.25 -20.59 19.50
N VAL A 243 4.35 -21.34 19.38
CA VAL A 243 5.01 -22.03 20.51
C VAL A 243 5.61 -21.04 21.53
N LYS A 244 5.86 -19.77 21.17
CA LYS A 244 6.35 -18.76 22.11
C LYS A 244 5.24 -18.05 22.92
N GLY A 245 3.98 -18.13 22.49
CA GLY A 245 2.89 -17.30 23.05
C GLY A 245 2.00 -17.96 24.10
N LYS A 246 2.07 -19.29 24.28
CA LYS A 246 1.33 -20.00 25.33
C LYS A 246 2.30 -20.89 26.08
N GLY A 247 2.34 -20.78 27.41
CA GLY A 247 3.17 -21.58 28.32
C GLY A 247 2.84 -23.08 28.34
N GLY A 248 2.56 -23.67 27.18
CA GLY A 248 2.32 -25.09 26.95
C GLY A 248 3.62 -25.79 26.63
N ARG A 249 3.99 -26.71 27.53
CA ARG A 249 5.08 -27.69 27.41
C ARG A 249 5.24 -28.21 25.97
N ARG A 250 6.47 -28.06 25.43
CA ARG A 250 6.91 -28.54 24.11
C ARG A 250 6.36 -29.94 23.83
N LYS A 251 5.40 -30.05 22.90
CA LYS A 251 4.95 -31.34 22.35
C LYS A 251 5.40 -31.39 20.89
N GLY A 252 6.55 -32.01 20.64
CA GLY A 252 6.83 -32.65 19.35
C GLY A 252 7.72 -31.97 18.32
N GLY A 253 8.40 -30.86 18.61
CA GLY A 253 9.51 -30.42 17.75
C GLY A 253 10.74 -31.28 18.03
N ARG A 254 11.09 -32.22 17.13
CA ARG A 254 12.34 -32.97 17.23
C ARG A 254 13.50 -31.99 17.05
N GLY A 255 14.03 -31.47 18.16
CA GLY A 255 15.32 -30.81 18.14
C GLY A 255 16.34 -31.80 17.62
N PHE A 256 16.97 -31.50 16.49
CA PHE A 256 18.11 -32.26 16.01
C PHE A 256 19.31 -31.84 16.87
N GLU A 257 19.72 -32.72 17.78
CA GLU A 257 20.90 -32.52 18.61
C GLU A 257 22.11 -32.99 17.81
N ILE A 258 22.96 -32.05 17.39
CA ILE A 258 24.23 -32.37 16.73
C ILE A 258 25.29 -32.51 17.81
N GLU A 259 25.47 -33.72 18.30
CA GLU A 259 26.59 -34.06 19.17
C GLU A 259 27.87 -34.27 18.35
N GLY A 260 29.04 -33.93 18.92
CA GLY A 260 30.34 -34.22 18.31
C GLY A 260 30.94 -33.12 17.43
N LEU A 261 30.32 -31.95 17.32
CA LEU A 261 30.95 -30.78 16.68
C LEU A 261 32.18 -30.33 17.49
N ARG A 262 33.37 -30.51 16.92
CA ARG A 262 34.61 -29.92 17.42
C ARG A 262 35.09 -28.83 16.47
N LEU A 263 35.33 -27.65 17.01
CA LEU A 263 36.03 -26.59 16.29
C LEU A 263 37.47 -27.06 16.03
N TYR A 264 37.84 -27.22 14.76
CA TYR A 264 39.22 -27.52 14.37
C TYR A 264 39.92 -26.22 13.96
N GLY A 265 41.04 -25.89 14.59
CA GLY A 265 41.86 -24.72 14.24
C GLY A 265 41.45 -23.39 14.89
N VAL A 266 40.58 -23.38 15.90
CA VAL A 266 40.23 -22.17 16.66
C VAL A 266 40.84 -22.24 18.06
N SER A 267 41.83 -21.38 18.34
CA SER A 267 42.37 -21.16 19.68
C SER A 267 41.71 -19.93 20.31
N GLY A 268 40.83 -20.15 21.29
CA GLY A 268 40.28 -19.08 22.14
C GLY A 268 40.92 -19.12 23.53
N THR A 269 41.28 -17.96 24.09
CA THR A 269 41.69 -17.84 25.48
C THR A 269 40.44 -17.93 26.36
N SER A 270 40.40 -18.94 27.23
CA SER A 270 39.32 -19.08 28.21
C SER A 270 39.49 -18.00 29.27
N GLY A 271 38.61 -16.99 29.29
CA GLY A 271 38.48 -16.08 30.41
C GLY A 271 37.89 -16.82 31.60
N GLU A 272 38.61 -16.87 32.72
CA GLU A 272 38.12 -17.41 33.98
C GLU A 272 36.79 -16.73 34.36
N LYS A 273 35.72 -17.52 34.40
CA LYS A 273 34.50 -17.12 35.12
C LYS A 273 34.79 -17.15 36.61
N GLY A 274 35.23 -16.01 37.15
CA GLY A 274 35.22 -15.74 38.58
C GLY A 274 33.82 -15.96 39.13
N ARG A 275 33.71 -16.90 40.06
CA ARG A 275 32.50 -17.16 40.83
C ARG A 275 32.69 -16.53 42.21
N ARG A 276 32.21 -15.29 42.38
CA ARG A 276 31.70 -14.72 43.63
C ARG A 276 31.02 -13.39 43.34
#